data_AF-A0A929PJ98-F1
#
_entry.id   AF-A0A929PJ98-F1
#
_cell.length_a   1.000
_cell.length_b   1.000
_cell.length_c   1.000
_cell.angle_alpha   90.00
_cell.angle_beta   90.00
_cell.angle_gamma   90.00
#
_symmetry.space_group_name_H-M   'P 1'
#
loop_
_entity.id
_entity.type
_entity.pdbx_description
1 polymer ?
#
loop_
_entity_poly.entity_id
_entity_poly.type
_entity_poly.pdbx_seq_one_letter_code
_entity_poly.pdbx_strand_id
1 'polypeptide(L)'
;MAKEWWNNAKQIHTRVIDNELPNTIATIVEDFIKAIEEVVKVEEPNAKLRRFLEGENALRASFKTVKDLEQFGFRKYRELRRFIENPVIDNALCDYKEKLEETKKTIMSDAIVNRINEVDSVYSTLLDEFGRRYEERHAEFNKWVMNALKEVERHKAFDLKPEDAKEKEKELNDLLCEILKFDSSALNCKNCKRYFTDLNELRIRSLTQEVLKELDKLVPEPERPS
;
A
#
# COMPACT_ATOMS: atom_id res chain seq x y z
N MET A 1 9.15 39.49 1.78
CA MET A 1 9.48 38.80 0.52
C MET A 1 10.63 37.79 0.65
N ALA A 2 11.92 38.16 0.69
CA ALA A 2 13.02 37.15 0.73
C ALA A 2 12.99 36.23 1.97
N LYS A 3 12.67 36.78 3.15
CA LYS A 3 12.48 35.99 4.38
C LYS A 3 11.30 35.00 4.30
N GLU A 4 10.23 35.38 3.60
CA GLU A 4 9.05 34.50 3.42
C GLU A 4 9.40 33.33 2.50
N TRP A 5 10.07 33.60 1.38
CA TRP A 5 10.56 32.54 0.49
C TRP A 5 11.52 31.59 1.19
N TRP A 6 12.42 32.08 2.03
CA TRP A 6 13.32 31.25 2.82
C TRP A 6 12.56 30.34 3.79
N ASN A 7 11.61 30.91 4.56
CA ASN A 7 10.79 30.14 5.49
C ASN A 7 9.95 29.09 4.77
N ASN A 8 9.36 29.43 3.62
CA ASN A 8 8.56 28.50 2.85
C ASN A 8 9.40 27.37 2.27
N ALA A 9 10.56 27.69 1.67
CA ALA A 9 11.48 26.70 1.13
C ALA A 9 11.94 25.71 2.20
N LYS A 10 12.19 26.17 3.44
CA LYS A 10 12.49 25.29 4.58
C LYS A 10 11.35 24.32 4.90
N GLN A 11 10.11 24.79 4.93
CA GLN A 11 8.95 23.93 5.16
C GLN A 11 8.80 22.90 4.03
N ILE A 12 9.00 23.31 2.78
CA ILE A 12 9.00 22.41 1.63
C ILE A 12 10.11 21.37 1.75
N HIS A 13 11.32 21.76 2.12
CA HIS A 13 12.44 20.85 2.32
C HIS A 13 12.14 19.78 3.37
N THR A 14 11.58 20.17 4.53
CA THR A 14 11.12 19.20 5.53
C THR A 14 10.09 18.23 4.93
N ARG A 15 9.11 18.72 4.16
CA ARG A 15 8.12 17.85 3.51
C ARG A 15 8.74 16.92 2.46
N VAL A 16 9.73 17.39 1.71
CA VAL A 16 10.45 16.58 0.70
C VAL A 16 11.17 15.42 1.38
N ILE A 17 11.85 15.68 2.51
CA ILE A 17 12.52 14.66 3.32
C ILE A 17 11.51 13.71 3.97
N ASP A 18 10.49 14.22 4.64
CA ASP A 18 9.49 13.42 5.38
C ASP A 18 8.68 12.49 4.48
N ASN A 19 8.58 12.81 3.18
CA ASN A 19 7.92 11.96 2.21
C ASN A 19 8.91 11.16 1.35
N GLU A 20 10.21 11.30 1.58
CA GLU A 20 11.29 10.61 0.89
C GLU A 20 11.19 10.77 -0.65
N LEU A 21 10.96 12.01 -1.09
CA LEU A 21 11.09 12.34 -2.51
C LEU A 21 12.54 12.09 -2.98
N PRO A 22 12.77 11.92 -4.30
CA PRO A 22 14.11 11.74 -4.86
C PRO A 22 15.15 12.73 -4.30
N ASN A 23 16.33 12.22 -3.91
CA ASN A 23 17.38 13.00 -3.25
C ASN A 23 17.83 14.23 -4.07
N THR A 24 17.82 14.10 -5.40
CA THR A 24 18.01 15.18 -6.36
C THR A 24 17.10 16.38 -6.11
N ILE A 25 15.81 16.14 -5.85
CA ILE A 25 14.83 17.19 -5.50
C ILE A 25 15.18 17.81 -4.14
N ALA A 26 15.54 16.99 -3.15
CA ALA A 26 15.96 17.48 -1.84
C ALA A 26 17.17 18.43 -1.96
N THR A 27 18.19 18.04 -2.72
CA THR A 27 19.37 18.87 -3.01
C THR A 27 18.99 20.19 -3.70
N ILE A 28 18.11 20.16 -4.71
CA ILE A 28 17.66 21.37 -5.41
C ILE A 28 17.01 22.37 -4.44
N VAL A 29 16.18 21.87 -3.51
CA VAL A 29 15.52 22.71 -2.50
C VAL A 29 16.53 23.21 -1.47
N GLU A 30 17.48 22.37 -1.06
CA GLU A 30 18.55 22.76 -0.13
C GLU A 30 19.44 23.88 -0.72
N ASP A 31 19.83 23.76 -1.99
CA ASP A 31 20.61 24.76 -2.70
C ASP A 31 19.84 26.09 -2.82
N PHE A 32 18.54 26.02 -3.06
CA PHE A 32 17.68 27.21 -3.05
C PHE A 32 17.61 27.88 -1.67
N ILE A 33 17.51 27.09 -0.59
CA ILE A 33 17.52 27.61 0.78
C ILE A 33 18.83 28.33 1.07
N LYS A 34 19.98 27.72 0.73
CA LYS A 34 21.31 28.31 0.92
C LYS A 34 21.45 29.62 0.16
N ALA A 35 21.08 29.63 -1.11
CA ALA A 35 21.15 30.84 -1.94
C ALA A 35 20.27 31.99 -1.41
N ILE A 36 19.05 31.70 -0.94
CA ILE A 36 18.19 32.74 -0.34
C ILE A 36 18.72 33.18 1.04
N GLU A 37 19.26 32.25 1.84
CA GLU A 37 19.80 32.57 3.16
C GLU A 37 20.91 33.62 3.08
N GLU A 38 21.82 33.48 2.10
CA GLU A 38 22.88 34.45 1.83
C GLU A 38 22.33 35.84 1.54
N VAL A 39 21.22 35.95 0.80
CA VAL A 39 20.54 37.22 0.52
C VAL A 39 19.80 37.75 1.75
N VAL A 40 19.22 36.88 2.58
CA VAL A 40 18.45 37.27 3.77
C VAL A 40 19.35 37.83 4.88
N LYS A 41 20.57 37.29 5.03
CA LYS A 41 21.55 37.71 6.04
C LYS A 41 22.11 39.12 5.83
N VAL A 42 21.99 39.68 4.62
CA VAL A 42 22.46 41.03 4.32
C VAL A 42 21.42 42.07 4.70
N GLU A 43 21.79 42.97 5.62
CA GLU A 43 20.94 44.08 6.08
C GLU A 43 20.98 45.29 5.14
N GLU A 44 22.15 45.61 4.57
CA GLU A 44 22.33 46.76 3.70
C GLU A 44 21.65 46.54 2.32
N PRO A 45 20.74 47.43 1.88
CA PRO A 45 19.97 47.24 0.65
C PRO A 45 20.80 47.05 -0.63
N ASN A 46 21.88 47.82 -0.80
CA ASN A 46 22.72 47.77 -1.99
C ASN A 46 23.58 46.50 -2.03
N ALA A 47 24.14 46.09 -0.89
CA ALA A 47 24.88 44.84 -0.76
C ALA A 47 23.95 43.63 -0.98
N LYS A 48 22.70 43.72 -0.52
CA LYS A 48 21.67 42.70 -0.72
C LYS A 48 21.30 42.49 -2.18
N LEU A 49 21.14 43.58 -2.93
CA LEU A 49 20.91 43.52 -4.39
C LEU A 49 22.08 42.87 -5.13
N ARG A 50 23.33 43.22 -4.77
CA ARG A 50 24.52 42.56 -5.35
C ARG A 50 24.53 41.06 -5.07
N ARG A 51 24.29 40.64 -3.82
CA ARG A 51 24.21 39.22 -3.47
C ARG A 51 23.09 38.49 -4.19
N PHE A 52 21.95 39.13 -4.38
CA PHE A 52 20.86 38.55 -5.17
C PHE A 52 21.26 38.34 -6.64
N LEU A 53 21.92 39.32 -7.26
CA LEU A 53 22.38 39.21 -8.66
C LEU A 53 23.49 38.17 -8.82
N GLU A 54 24.41 38.07 -7.85
CA GLU A 54 25.45 37.05 -7.82
C GLU A 54 24.86 35.62 -7.73
N GLY A 55 23.76 35.44 -7.00
CA GLY A 55 23.05 34.17 -6.85
C GLY A 55 21.92 33.91 -7.86
N GLU A 56 21.66 34.83 -8.80
CA GLU A 56 20.46 34.80 -9.66
C GLU A 56 20.35 33.50 -10.46
N ASN A 57 21.45 33.04 -11.07
CA ASN A 57 21.45 31.84 -11.90
C ASN A 57 21.08 30.58 -11.09
N ALA A 58 21.62 30.45 -9.87
CA ALA A 58 21.32 29.32 -8.98
C ALA A 58 19.87 29.39 -8.49
N LEU A 59 19.41 30.57 -8.07
CA LEU A 59 18.02 30.79 -7.68
C LEU A 59 17.06 30.46 -8.82
N ARG A 60 17.35 30.92 -10.03
CA ARG A 60 16.50 30.70 -11.21
C ARG A 60 16.40 29.22 -11.60
N ALA A 61 17.50 28.48 -11.49
CA ALA A 61 17.53 27.05 -11.77
C ALA A 61 16.61 26.27 -10.82
N SER A 62 16.63 26.59 -9.52
CA SER A 62 15.84 25.87 -8.51
C SER A 62 14.44 26.44 -8.27
N PHE A 63 14.19 27.70 -8.65
CA PHE A 63 12.95 28.41 -8.34
C PHE A 63 11.71 27.70 -8.88
N LYS A 64 11.79 27.19 -10.12
CA LYS A 64 10.66 26.48 -10.74
C LYS A 64 10.27 25.25 -9.91
N THR A 65 11.24 24.41 -9.56
CA THR A 65 11.01 23.20 -8.76
C THR A 65 10.41 23.52 -7.40
N VAL A 66 10.95 24.52 -6.69
CA VAL A 66 10.42 24.94 -5.38
C VAL A 66 8.98 25.45 -5.49
N LYS A 67 8.69 26.23 -6.53
CA LYS A 67 7.33 26.73 -6.81
C LYS A 67 6.36 25.59 -7.14
N ASP A 68 6.78 24.62 -7.96
CA ASP A 68 5.94 23.47 -8.29
C ASP A 68 5.68 22.62 -7.03
N LEU A 69 6.66 22.52 -6.12
CA LEU A 69 6.52 21.85 -4.82
C LEU A 69 5.55 22.53 -3.85
N GLU A 70 5.28 23.84 -3.97
CA GLU A 70 4.25 24.52 -3.16
C GLU A 70 2.86 23.95 -3.44
N GLN A 71 2.60 23.55 -4.68
CA GLN A 71 1.33 23.00 -5.13
C GLN A 71 1.34 21.47 -5.19
N PHE A 72 2.45 20.85 -4.81
CA PHE A 72 2.63 19.41 -4.92
C PHE A 72 1.77 18.65 -3.88
N GLY A 73 1.07 17.63 -4.37
CA GLY A 73 0.22 16.77 -3.54
C GLY A 73 1.01 15.76 -2.72
N PHE A 74 1.73 16.18 -1.68
CA PHE A 74 2.54 15.29 -0.83
C PHE A 74 1.77 14.08 -0.27
N ARG A 75 0.53 14.30 0.20
CA ARG A 75 -0.32 13.22 0.70
C ARG A 75 -0.57 12.16 -0.37
N LYS A 76 -0.91 12.64 -1.56
CA LYS A 76 -1.20 11.82 -2.73
C LYS A 76 0.01 11.01 -3.17
N TYR A 77 1.18 11.67 -3.24
CA TYR A 77 2.46 11.00 -3.48
C TYR A 77 2.72 9.86 -2.49
N ARG A 78 2.45 10.08 -1.19
CA ARG A 78 2.62 9.07 -0.15
C ARG A 78 1.67 7.88 -0.34
N GLU A 79 0.41 8.13 -0.68
CA GLU A 79 -0.59 7.09 -0.95
C GLU A 79 -0.18 6.26 -2.19
N LEU A 80 0.22 6.94 -3.27
CA LEU A 80 0.74 6.33 -4.50
C LEU A 80 1.94 5.43 -4.22
N ARG A 81 2.94 5.95 -3.51
CA ARG A 81 4.17 5.24 -3.21
C ARG A 81 3.91 3.99 -2.37
N ARG A 82 3.10 4.11 -1.30
CA ARG A 82 2.72 2.98 -0.45
C ARG A 82 2.00 1.87 -1.22
N PHE A 83 1.14 2.23 -2.17
CA PHE A 83 0.47 1.26 -3.01
C PHE A 83 1.48 0.53 -3.90
N ILE A 84 2.32 1.27 -4.60
CA ILE A 84 3.22 0.70 -5.61
C ILE A 84 4.40 -0.07 -5.01
N GLU A 85 4.85 0.27 -3.80
CA GLU A 85 5.88 -0.46 -3.07
C GLU A 85 5.34 -1.71 -2.36
N ASN A 86 4.01 -1.90 -2.30
CA ASN A 86 3.45 -3.06 -1.64
C ASN A 86 3.65 -4.33 -2.51
N PRO A 87 4.37 -5.35 -2.01
CA PRO A 87 4.72 -6.54 -2.79
C PRO A 87 3.50 -7.38 -3.22
N VAL A 88 2.36 -7.19 -2.55
CA VAL A 88 1.10 -7.85 -2.90
C VAL A 88 0.56 -7.36 -4.24
N ILE A 89 0.81 -6.10 -4.60
CA ILE A 89 0.31 -5.49 -5.84
C ILE A 89 0.94 -6.17 -7.06
N ASP A 90 2.24 -6.43 -7.04
CA ASP A 90 2.94 -7.08 -8.15
C ASP A 90 2.38 -8.48 -8.44
N ASN A 91 2.00 -9.22 -7.40
CA ASN A 91 1.39 -10.54 -7.53
C ASN A 91 -0.05 -10.46 -8.04
N ALA A 92 -0.84 -9.54 -7.50
CA ALA A 92 -2.25 -9.42 -7.85
C ALA A 92 -2.47 -8.84 -9.25
N LEU A 93 -1.59 -7.94 -9.70
CA LEU A 93 -1.68 -7.22 -10.97
C LEU A 93 -0.56 -7.63 -11.95
N CYS A 94 -0.20 -8.91 -11.98
CA CYS A 94 0.87 -9.42 -12.85
C CYS A 94 0.70 -9.04 -14.32
N ASP A 95 -0.54 -8.94 -14.81
CA ASP A 95 -0.85 -8.58 -16.20
C ASP A 95 -0.57 -7.09 -16.50
N TYR A 96 -0.45 -6.27 -15.46
CA TYR A 96 -0.14 -4.84 -15.53
C TYR A 96 1.32 -4.54 -15.18
N LYS A 97 2.19 -5.55 -15.16
CA LYS A 97 3.60 -5.40 -14.74
C LYS A 97 4.32 -4.26 -15.44
N GLU A 98 4.18 -4.12 -16.76
CA GLU A 98 4.83 -3.03 -17.51
C GLU A 98 4.36 -1.65 -17.02
N LYS A 99 3.05 -1.49 -16.85
CA LYS A 99 2.43 -0.26 -16.35
C LYS A 99 2.86 0.05 -14.91
N LEU A 100 2.95 -0.97 -14.07
CA LEU A 100 3.45 -0.85 -12.69
C LEU A 100 4.91 -0.40 -12.67
N GLU A 101 5.77 -1.02 -13.49
CA GLU A 101 7.19 -0.66 -13.56
C GLU A 101 7.41 0.75 -14.13
N GLU A 102 6.64 1.17 -15.13
CA GLU A 102 6.67 2.55 -15.62
C GLU A 102 6.25 3.55 -14.54
N THR A 103 5.20 3.21 -13.78
CA THR A 103 4.71 4.06 -12.70
C THR A 103 5.73 4.14 -11.57
N LYS A 104 6.33 3.01 -11.16
CA LYS A 104 7.45 2.94 -10.21
C LYS A 104 8.59 3.87 -10.63
N LYS A 105 9.06 3.74 -11.87
CA LYS A 105 10.14 4.58 -12.41
C LYS A 105 9.79 6.06 -12.33
N THR A 106 8.55 6.43 -12.65
CA THR A 106 8.12 7.83 -12.61
C THR A 106 8.08 8.37 -11.18
N ILE A 107 7.50 7.62 -10.22
CA ILE A 107 7.42 8.02 -8.79
C ILE A 107 8.80 8.19 -8.16
N MET A 108 9.76 7.35 -8.56
CA MET A 108 11.14 7.38 -8.07
C MET A 108 12.05 8.39 -8.79
N SER A 109 11.51 9.14 -9.76
CA SER A 109 12.27 10.10 -10.57
C SER A 109 11.89 11.54 -10.28
N ASP A 110 12.78 12.47 -10.63
CA ASP A 110 12.58 13.92 -10.52
C ASP A 110 11.34 14.40 -11.29
N ALA A 111 10.94 13.66 -12.32
CA ALA A 111 9.77 13.97 -13.12
C ALA A 111 8.46 13.93 -12.32
N ILE A 112 8.43 13.30 -11.15
CA ILE A 112 7.22 13.19 -10.33
C ILE A 112 6.63 14.54 -9.95
N VAL A 113 7.47 15.56 -9.74
CA VAL A 113 7.01 16.92 -9.40
C VAL A 113 6.08 17.48 -10.47
N ASN A 114 6.37 17.19 -11.74
CA ASN A 114 5.58 17.67 -12.89
C ASN A 114 4.50 16.68 -13.34
N ARG A 115 4.62 15.39 -12.97
CA ARG A 115 3.79 14.30 -13.51
C ARG A 115 2.88 13.64 -12.49
N ILE A 116 2.78 14.19 -11.27
CA ILE A 116 1.95 13.60 -10.20
C ILE A 116 0.48 13.37 -10.61
N ASN A 117 -0.09 14.26 -11.42
CA ASN A 117 -1.48 14.12 -11.88
C ASN A 117 -1.64 13.03 -12.95
N GLU A 118 -0.64 12.83 -13.82
CA GLU A 118 -0.64 11.72 -14.78
C GLU A 118 -0.55 10.38 -14.05
N VAL A 119 0.40 10.29 -13.11
CA VAL A 119 0.62 9.10 -12.27
C VAL A 119 -0.62 8.75 -11.45
N ASP A 120 -1.35 9.75 -10.96
CA ASP A 120 -2.59 9.53 -10.22
C ASP A 120 -3.72 8.90 -11.03
N SER A 121 -3.87 9.33 -12.27
CA SER A 121 -4.88 8.72 -13.15
C SER A 121 -4.56 7.25 -13.39
N VAL A 122 -3.28 6.93 -13.58
CA VAL A 122 -2.81 5.55 -13.70
C VAL A 122 -3.05 4.77 -12.42
N TYR A 123 -2.72 5.35 -11.27
CA TYR A 123 -2.95 4.73 -9.96
C TYR A 123 -4.42 4.43 -9.69
N SER A 124 -5.33 5.37 -9.95
CA SER A 124 -6.76 5.15 -9.74
C SER A 124 -7.24 3.92 -10.53
N THR A 125 -6.78 3.80 -11.77
CA THR A 125 -7.08 2.63 -12.62
C THR A 125 -6.52 1.33 -12.02
N LEU A 126 -5.28 1.35 -11.53
CA LEU A 126 -4.64 0.16 -10.94
C LEU A 126 -5.28 -0.23 -9.61
N LEU A 127 -5.70 0.74 -8.80
CA LEU A 127 -6.36 0.53 -7.53
C LEU A 127 -7.75 -0.09 -7.71
N ASP A 128 -8.52 0.41 -8.67
CA ASP A 128 -9.85 -0.15 -9.00
C ASP A 128 -9.73 -1.60 -9.49
N GLU A 129 -8.76 -1.88 -10.36
CA GLU A 129 -8.50 -3.23 -10.84
C GLU A 129 -8.02 -4.16 -9.72
N PHE A 130 -7.15 -3.67 -8.82
CA PHE A 130 -6.74 -4.43 -7.64
C PHE A 130 -7.94 -4.73 -6.74
N GLY A 131 -8.81 -3.73 -6.51
CA GLY A 131 -10.04 -3.88 -5.75
C GLY A 131 -10.92 -4.99 -6.33
N ARG A 132 -11.20 -4.94 -7.64
CA ARG A 132 -11.97 -5.96 -8.35
C ARG A 132 -11.37 -7.37 -8.17
N ARG A 133 -10.06 -7.53 -8.38
CA ARG A 133 -9.38 -8.83 -8.20
C ARG A 133 -9.42 -9.30 -6.75
N TYR A 134 -9.29 -8.38 -5.80
CA TYR A 134 -9.42 -8.69 -4.37
C TYR A 134 -10.81 -9.24 -4.07
N GLU A 135 -11.86 -8.60 -4.58
CA GLU A 135 -13.24 -9.02 -4.35
C GLU A 135 -13.52 -10.41 -4.95
N GLU A 136 -13.07 -10.65 -6.19
CA GLU A 136 -13.16 -11.95 -6.85
C GLU A 136 -12.44 -13.04 -6.05
N ARG A 137 -11.20 -12.76 -5.66
CA ARG A 137 -10.39 -13.69 -4.88
C ARG A 137 -10.99 -13.99 -3.51
N HIS A 138 -11.59 -12.99 -2.88
CA HIS A 138 -12.26 -13.14 -1.61
C HIS A 138 -13.55 -13.98 -1.73
N ALA A 139 -14.31 -13.81 -2.82
CA ALA A 139 -15.46 -14.64 -3.12
C ALA A 139 -15.06 -16.11 -3.36
N GLU A 140 -13.98 -16.35 -4.11
CA GLU A 140 -13.40 -17.69 -4.29
C GLU A 140 -12.99 -18.31 -2.94
N PHE A 141 -12.30 -17.53 -2.10
CA PHE A 141 -11.87 -17.98 -0.78
C PHE A 141 -13.05 -18.41 0.09
N ASN A 142 -14.10 -17.59 0.19
CA ASN A 142 -15.32 -17.95 0.91
C ASN A 142 -15.96 -19.22 0.35
N LYS A 143 -15.98 -19.38 -0.99
CA LYS A 143 -16.51 -20.60 -1.62
C LYS A 143 -15.70 -21.85 -1.23
N TRP A 144 -14.38 -21.76 -1.14
CA TRP A 144 -13.54 -22.87 -0.67
C TRP A 144 -13.81 -23.20 0.80
N VAL A 145 -13.90 -22.18 1.66
CA VAL A 145 -14.24 -22.38 3.08
C VAL A 145 -15.60 -23.06 3.21
N MET A 146 -16.63 -22.59 2.51
CA MET A 146 -17.95 -23.22 2.53
C MET A 146 -17.93 -24.68 2.04
N ASN A 147 -17.12 -24.99 1.03
CA ASN A 147 -16.99 -26.36 0.55
C ASN A 147 -16.27 -27.26 1.57
N ALA A 148 -15.24 -26.74 2.24
CA ALA A 148 -14.53 -27.43 3.30
C ALA A 148 -15.44 -27.72 4.51
N LEU A 149 -16.25 -26.74 4.94
CA LEU A 149 -17.25 -26.94 6.00
C LEU A 149 -18.23 -28.06 5.62
N LYS A 150 -18.81 -28.03 4.41
CA LYS A 150 -19.70 -29.09 3.92
C LYS A 150 -19.05 -30.47 3.85
N GLU A 151 -17.74 -30.54 3.60
CA GLU A 151 -17.00 -31.80 3.60
C GLU A 151 -16.83 -32.32 5.03
N VAL A 152 -16.45 -31.43 5.95
CA VAL A 152 -16.26 -31.72 7.37
C VAL A 152 -17.58 -32.12 8.05
N GLU A 153 -18.69 -31.44 7.78
CA GLU A 153 -20.03 -31.73 8.33
C GLU A 153 -20.52 -33.14 7.95
N ARG A 154 -20.02 -33.74 6.86
CA ARG A 154 -20.36 -35.11 6.46
C ARG A 154 -19.60 -36.18 7.25
N HIS A 155 -18.68 -35.78 8.11
CA HIS A 155 -17.87 -36.71 8.88
C HIS A 155 -18.71 -37.40 9.97
N LYS A 156 -18.49 -38.70 10.17
CA LYS A 156 -19.24 -39.53 11.14
C LYS A 156 -19.18 -39.02 12.58
N ALA A 157 -18.14 -38.25 12.93
CA ALA A 157 -18.01 -37.61 14.23
C ALA A 157 -19.20 -36.70 14.56
N PHE A 158 -19.83 -36.07 13.57
CA PHE A 158 -21.01 -35.23 13.79
C PHE A 158 -22.25 -36.01 14.24
N ASP A 159 -22.37 -37.29 13.84
CA ASP A 159 -23.45 -38.16 14.30
C ASP A 159 -23.20 -38.71 15.71
N LEU A 160 -21.92 -38.95 16.07
CA LEU A 160 -21.54 -39.60 17.32
C LEU A 160 -21.30 -38.62 18.47
N LYS A 161 -20.64 -37.49 18.18
CA LYS A 161 -20.22 -36.46 19.15
C LYS A 161 -20.37 -35.06 18.54
N PRO A 162 -21.61 -34.57 18.34
CA PRO A 162 -21.88 -33.35 17.58
C PRO A 162 -21.25 -32.09 18.18
N GLU A 163 -21.22 -31.96 19.52
CA GLU A 163 -20.68 -30.76 20.17
C GLU A 163 -19.15 -30.70 20.07
N ASP A 164 -18.46 -31.83 20.29
CA ASP A 164 -17.01 -31.93 20.10
C ASP A 164 -16.63 -31.72 18.62
N ALA A 165 -17.45 -32.22 17.68
CA ALA A 165 -17.21 -32.06 16.25
C ALA A 165 -17.35 -30.59 15.80
N LYS A 166 -18.39 -29.88 16.26
CA LYS A 166 -18.55 -28.43 16.02
C LYS A 166 -17.40 -27.61 16.58
N GLU A 167 -16.84 -28.02 17.73
CA GLU A 167 -15.67 -27.34 18.29
C GLU A 167 -14.46 -27.44 17.35
N LYS A 168 -14.23 -28.60 16.71
CA LYS A 168 -13.15 -28.78 15.73
C LYS A 168 -13.38 -28.01 14.43
N GLU A 169 -14.62 -27.87 14.00
CA GLU A 169 -14.99 -27.11 12.79
C GLU A 169 -14.85 -25.59 12.97
N LYS A 170 -14.90 -25.09 14.22
CA LYS A 170 -14.91 -23.66 14.53
C LYS A 170 -13.82 -22.86 13.82
N GLU A 171 -12.60 -23.42 13.72
CA GLU A 171 -11.49 -22.73 13.05
C GLU A 171 -11.74 -22.51 11.55
N LEU A 172 -12.39 -23.45 10.86
CA LEU A 172 -12.81 -23.26 9.47
C LEU A 172 -13.95 -22.24 9.39
N ASN A 173 -14.88 -22.27 10.33
CA ASN A 173 -16.02 -21.36 10.33
C ASN A 173 -15.59 -19.89 10.55
N ASP A 174 -14.59 -19.66 11.41
CA ASP A 174 -13.97 -18.34 11.64
C ASP A 174 -13.26 -17.79 10.37
N LEU A 175 -13.05 -18.62 9.35
CA LEU A 175 -12.54 -18.16 8.05
C LEU A 175 -13.60 -17.55 7.15
N LEU A 176 -14.89 -17.78 7.40
CA LEU A 176 -15.96 -17.15 6.62
C LEU A 176 -16.00 -15.65 6.85
N CYS A 177 -16.23 -14.91 5.77
CA CYS A 177 -16.48 -13.49 5.85
C CYS A 177 -17.74 -13.15 5.06
N GLU A 178 -18.85 -13.00 5.77
CA GLU A 178 -20.19 -12.82 5.18
C GLU A 178 -20.35 -11.48 4.45
N ILE A 179 -19.72 -10.43 4.97
CA ILE A 179 -19.81 -9.08 4.41
C ILE A 179 -18.42 -8.63 4.00
N LEU A 180 -18.16 -8.68 2.68
CA LEU A 180 -16.97 -8.11 2.08
C LEU A 180 -17.06 -6.59 2.09
N LYS A 181 -16.04 -5.95 2.69
CA LYS A 181 -15.90 -4.49 2.68
C LYS A 181 -14.44 -4.13 2.45
N PHE A 182 -14.06 -3.94 1.19
CA PHE A 182 -12.69 -3.62 0.83
C PHE A 182 -12.24 -2.25 1.37
N ASP A 183 -11.01 -2.17 1.88
CA ASP A 183 -10.34 -0.95 2.28
C ASP A 183 -9.20 -0.65 1.31
N SER A 184 -9.39 0.34 0.44
CA SER A 184 -8.35 0.76 -0.52
C SER A 184 -7.10 1.31 0.14
N SER A 185 -7.19 1.82 1.38
CA SER A 185 -6.04 2.38 2.09
C SER A 185 -5.16 1.30 2.74
N ALA A 186 -5.78 0.22 3.22
CA ALA A 186 -5.11 -0.89 3.89
C ALA A 186 -4.93 -2.13 2.99
N LEU A 187 -5.55 -2.13 1.80
CA LEU A 187 -5.53 -3.21 0.82
C LEU A 187 -5.97 -4.56 1.40
N ASN A 188 -7.00 -4.51 2.26
CA ASN A 188 -7.59 -5.67 2.92
C ASN A 188 -9.10 -5.49 3.14
N CYS A 189 -9.77 -6.55 3.62
CA CYS A 189 -11.17 -6.47 3.99
C CYS A 189 -11.31 -5.89 5.40
N LYS A 190 -12.19 -4.89 5.58
CA LYS A 190 -12.44 -4.27 6.89
C LYS A 190 -13.06 -5.23 7.90
N ASN A 191 -13.75 -6.26 7.44
CA ASN A 191 -14.42 -7.23 8.31
C ASN A 191 -13.46 -8.33 8.78
N CYS A 192 -12.88 -9.10 7.84
CA CYS A 192 -12.01 -10.22 8.20
C CYS A 192 -10.52 -9.88 8.32
N LYS A 193 -10.11 -8.65 7.95
CA LYS A 193 -8.72 -8.14 7.98
C LYS A 193 -7.71 -8.91 7.12
N ARG A 194 -8.16 -9.86 6.31
CA ARG A 194 -7.28 -10.68 5.45
C ARG A 194 -6.73 -9.87 4.29
N TYR A 195 -5.44 -10.01 4.02
CA TYR A 195 -4.78 -9.47 2.83
C TYR A 195 -4.97 -10.41 1.65
N PHE A 196 -4.71 -9.93 0.43
CA PHE A 196 -4.85 -10.72 -0.79
C PHE A 196 -4.05 -12.05 -0.74
N THR A 197 -2.85 -12.03 -0.16
CA THR A 197 -1.99 -13.21 0.03
C THR A 197 -2.55 -14.25 1.00
N ASP A 198 -3.39 -13.83 1.95
CA ASP A 198 -4.02 -14.72 2.91
C ASP A 198 -5.17 -15.52 2.29
N LEU A 199 -5.71 -15.04 1.15
CA LEU A 199 -6.81 -15.62 0.42
C LEU A 199 -6.30 -16.75 -0.50
N ASN A 200 -5.83 -17.83 0.10
CA ASN A 200 -5.24 -18.95 -0.65
C ASN A 200 -5.93 -20.28 -0.34
N GLU A 201 -6.10 -21.10 -1.39
CA GLU A 201 -6.79 -22.39 -1.30
C GLU A 201 -5.98 -23.41 -0.50
N LEU A 202 -4.65 -23.39 -0.63
CA LEU A 202 -3.76 -24.35 0.02
C LEU A 202 -3.91 -24.31 1.54
N ARG A 203 -4.03 -23.11 2.13
CA ARG A 203 -4.30 -22.94 3.56
C ARG A 203 -5.62 -23.57 3.96
N ILE A 204 -6.68 -23.40 3.16
CA ILE A 204 -7.98 -24.02 3.42
C ILE A 204 -7.86 -25.54 3.38
N ARG A 205 -7.20 -26.09 2.36
CA ARG A 205 -7.01 -27.54 2.22
C ARG A 205 -6.21 -28.12 3.39
N SER A 206 -5.11 -27.48 3.78
CA SER A 206 -4.32 -27.91 4.94
C SER A 206 -5.14 -27.90 6.23
N LEU A 207 -5.86 -26.81 6.50
CA LEU A 207 -6.72 -26.71 7.68
C LEU A 207 -7.85 -27.74 7.66
N THR A 208 -8.45 -27.98 6.49
CA THR A 208 -9.48 -29.02 6.32
C THR A 208 -8.95 -30.40 6.69
N GLN A 209 -7.74 -30.76 6.23
CA GLN A 209 -7.11 -32.03 6.58
C GLN A 209 -6.77 -32.15 8.06
N GLU A 210 -6.37 -31.06 8.70
CA GLU A 210 -6.12 -31.03 10.14
C GLU A 210 -7.41 -31.26 10.92
N VAL A 211 -8.49 -30.56 10.56
CA VAL A 211 -9.82 -30.74 11.18
C VAL A 211 -10.32 -32.17 10.99
N LEU A 212 -10.24 -32.74 9.78
CA LEU A 212 -10.66 -34.11 9.51
C LEU A 212 -9.88 -35.12 10.39
N LYS A 213 -8.56 -34.96 10.54
CA LYS A 213 -7.74 -35.81 11.42
C LYS A 213 -8.14 -35.70 12.89
N GLU A 214 -8.51 -34.51 13.36
CA GLU A 214 -9.00 -34.34 14.74
C GLU A 214 -10.38 -34.97 14.92
N LEU A 215 -11.23 -34.93 13.88
CA LEU A 215 -12.53 -35.59 13.90
C LEU A 215 -12.43 -37.12 13.86
N ASP A 216 -11.45 -37.68 13.16
CA ASP A 216 -11.17 -39.13 13.16
C ASP A 216 -10.94 -39.65 14.59
N LYS A 217 -10.27 -38.88 15.46
CA LYS A 217 -10.03 -39.24 16.87
C LYS A 217 -11.31 -39.32 17.71
N LEU A 218 -12.40 -38.74 17.23
CA LEU A 218 -13.70 -38.77 17.91
C LEU A 218 -14.52 -40.00 17.53
N VAL A 219 -14.13 -40.71 16.47
CA VAL A 219 -14.81 -41.93 15.99
C VAL A 219 -14.16 -43.16 16.66
N PRO A 220 -14.93 -44.04 17.32
CA PRO A 220 -14.39 -45.29 17.88
C PRO A 220 -13.74 -46.17 16.80
N GLU A 221 -12.61 -46.80 17.11
CA GLU A 221 -12.01 -47.79 16.20
C GLU A 221 -12.99 -48.95 15.97
N PRO A 222 -13.11 -49.46 14.73
CA PRO A 222 -13.94 -50.62 14.45
C PRO A 222 -13.42 -51.83 15.24
N GLU A 223 -14.32 -52.53 15.94
CA GLU A 223 -14.00 -53.76 16.66
C GLU A 223 -13.29 -54.74 15.71
N ARG A 224 -12.05 -55.12 16.04
CA ARG A 224 -11.35 -56.14 15.26
C ARG A 224 -12.09 -57.47 15.46
N PRO A 225 -12.53 -58.15 14.39
CA PRO A 225 -13.11 -59.47 14.52
C PRO A 225 -12.06 -60.39 15.17
N SER A 226 -12.44 -60.98 16.29
CA SER A 226 -11.65 -61.98 17.03
C SER A 226 -11.78 -63.36 16.40
#